data_AF-A0A1D2QWY0-F1
#
_entry.id   AF-A0A1D2QWY0-F1
#
_cell.length_a   1.000
_cell.length_b   1.000
_cell.length_c   1.000
_cell.angle_alpha   90.00
_cell.angle_beta   90.00
_cell.angle_gamma   90.00
#
_symmetry.space_group_name_H-M   'P 1'
#
loop_
_entity.id
_entity.type
_entity.pdbx_description
1 polymer ?
#
loop_
_entity_poly.entity_id
_entity_poly.type
_entity_poly.pdbx_seq_one_letter_code
_entity_poly.pdbx_strand_id
1 'polypeptide(L)'
;MLYAHSIYFNLLGGGYTIDELRDKIPMLGVDMESISEEKIVVEVFPNRPDMLSVEGFARALKGFLDIETGLVEYKIHDSGAVLFVDGSVEDVRPYIACGIIKGVKFDEGSLVSLMDLQEKLHVTHGRNRKKVAIGVHDMNNSGIKPPFKYLAARPEDISFVPLDMSEELNLTEILRKHPKGVEFAHVLEGFDRCPVILDAEERVLSFPPIINGELTRVTGDTKDLFIEVTGNDKRAVEQALNIVVTSIADRGGEIYGVGLEHN
;
A
#
# COMPACT_ATOMS: atom_id res chain seq x y z
N MET A 1 -7.23 5.42 14.24
CA MET A 1 -7.73 6.80 14.06
C MET A 1 -7.38 7.30 12.66
N LEU A 2 -8.34 7.92 11.98
CA LEU A 2 -8.14 8.62 10.70
C LEU A 2 -8.22 10.13 10.96
N TYR A 3 -7.28 10.85 10.36
CA TYR A 3 -7.27 12.31 10.33
C TYR A 3 -7.53 12.76 8.90
N ALA A 4 -8.66 13.41 8.67
CA ALA A 4 -9.00 13.96 7.36
C ALA A 4 -8.94 15.48 7.45
N HIS A 5 -7.97 16.08 6.75
CA HIS A 5 -7.85 17.54 6.60
C HIS A 5 -8.81 18.05 5.51
N SER A 6 -8.90 19.38 5.36
CA SER A 6 -9.76 20.11 4.40
C SER A 6 -9.88 19.53 2.98
N ILE A 7 -8.89 18.76 2.52
CA ILE A 7 -8.92 17.90 1.31
C ILE A 7 -10.21 17.04 1.24
N TYR A 8 -10.77 16.65 2.38
CA TYR A 8 -12.01 15.91 2.50
C TYR A 8 -13.22 16.61 1.87
N PHE A 9 -13.38 17.92 2.11
CA PHE A 9 -14.51 18.67 1.58
C PHE A 9 -14.51 18.73 0.05
N ASN A 10 -13.30 18.72 -0.55
CA ASN A 10 -13.15 18.67 -2.00
C ASN A 10 -13.61 17.32 -2.57
N LEU A 11 -13.41 16.21 -1.84
CA LEU A 11 -13.82 14.88 -2.27
C LEU A 11 -15.32 14.62 -2.12
N LEU A 12 -16.00 15.34 -1.23
CA LEU A 12 -17.46 15.24 -1.06
C LEU A 12 -18.26 16.03 -2.10
N GLY A 13 -17.64 16.95 -2.84
CA GLY A 13 -18.34 17.80 -3.82
C GLY A 13 -19.13 18.98 -3.23
N GLY A 14 -18.96 19.26 -1.94
CA GLY A 14 -19.59 20.39 -1.24
C GLY A 14 -21.04 20.17 -0.80
N GLY A 15 -21.67 21.21 -0.23
CA GLY A 15 -23.11 21.23 0.06
C GLY A 15 -23.57 20.83 1.47
N TYR A 16 -22.65 20.57 2.40
CA TYR A 16 -22.98 20.16 3.77
C TYR A 16 -22.35 21.10 4.81
N THR A 17 -23.12 21.40 5.84
CA THR A 17 -22.65 22.09 7.03
C THR A 17 -21.92 21.13 7.97
N ILE A 18 -21.06 21.67 8.82
CA ILE A 18 -20.38 20.86 9.86
C ILE A 18 -21.39 20.17 10.78
N ASP A 19 -22.50 20.83 11.11
CA ASP A 19 -23.51 20.27 11.99
C ASP A 19 -24.20 19.06 11.34
N GLU A 20 -24.51 19.13 10.03
CA GLU A 20 -25.04 17.97 9.29
C GLU A 20 -24.04 16.81 9.24
N LEU A 21 -22.76 17.10 9.03
CA LEU A 21 -21.71 16.08 9.02
C LEU A 21 -21.51 15.46 10.41
N ARG A 22 -21.59 16.27 11.47
CA ARG A 22 -21.48 15.83 12.86
C ARG A 22 -22.55 14.79 13.20
N ASP A 23 -23.78 14.97 12.71
CA ASP A 23 -24.87 14.03 12.98
C ASP A 23 -24.78 12.77 12.11
N LYS A 24 -24.28 12.89 10.87
CA LYS A 24 -24.31 11.80 9.89
C LYS A 24 -23.07 10.89 9.93
N ILE A 25 -21.88 11.42 10.22
CA ILE A 25 -20.64 10.63 10.23
C ILE A 25 -20.73 9.43 11.19
N PRO A 26 -21.20 9.57 12.44
CA PRO A 26 -21.30 8.42 13.35
C PRO A 26 -22.21 7.30 12.83
N MET A 27 -23.21 7.63 12.00
CA MET A 27 -24.13 6.66 11.41
C MET A 27 -23.47 5.73 10.38
N LEU A 28 -22.25 6.04 9.92
CA LEU A 28 -21.41 5.12 9.13
C LEU A 28 -20.84 3.96 9.96
N GLY A 29 -21.07 3.96 11.27
CA GLY A 29 -20.44 3.01 12.19
C GLY A 29 -18.97 3.36 12.38
N VAL A 30 -18.67 4.63 12.65
CA VAL A 30 -17.36 5.13 13.12
C VAL A 30 -17.58 5.95 14.38
N ASP A 31 -16.57 6.02 15.25
CA ASP A 31 -16.62 6.94 16.38
C ASP A 31 -16.03 8.29 15.96
N MET A 32 -16.72 9.38 16.21
CA MET A 32 -16.27 10.71 15.81
C MET A 32 -15.76 11.45 17.04
N GLU A 33 -14.46 11.67 17.08
CA GLU A 33 -13.82 12.37 18.20
C GLU A 33 -13.96 13.89 18.07
N SER A 34 -13.77 14.43 16.87
CA SER A 34 -13.91 15.87 16.62
C SER A 34 -14.15 16.20 15.15
N ILE A 35 -14.82 17.33 14.92
CA ILE A 35 -15.06 17.91 13.59
C ILE A 35 -14.95 19.43 13.65
N SER A 36 -14.19 20.00 12.72
CA SER A 36 -14.04 21.44 12.46
C SER A 36 -14.02 21.72 10.94
N GLU A 37 -13.92 23.00 10.55
CA GLU A 37 -13.77 23.39 9.14
C GLU A 37 -12.46 22.88 8.51
N GLU A 38 -11.46 22.58 9.34
CA GLU A 38 -10.14 22.19 8.86
C GLU A 38 -9.85 20.69 9.01
N LYS A 39 -10.52 20.02 9.94
CA LYS A 39 -10.15 18.67 10.37
C LYS A 39 -11.34 17.85 10.87
N ILE A 40 -11.37 16.59 10.43
CA ILE A 40 -12.23 15.54 10.97
C ILE A 40 -11.34 14.47 11.59
N VAL A 41 -11.69 14.04 12.80
CA VAL A 41 -11.03 12.96 13.53
C VAL A 41 -12.04 11.88 13.84
N VAL A 42 -11.82 10.71 13.27
CA VAL A 42 -12.69 9.54 13.46
C VAL A 42 -11.89 8.29 13.81
N GLU A 43 -12.44 7.47 14.68
CA GLU A 43 -12.00 6.11 14.91
C GLU A 43 -12.80 5.16 14.01
N VAL A 44 -12.09 4.52 13.08
CA VAL A 44 -12.64 3.54 12.15
C VAL A 44 -12.48 2.15 12.75
N PHE A 45 -13.57 1.39 12.83
CA PHE A 45 -13.53 0.04 13.36
C PHE A 45 -12.74 -0.93 12.46
N PRO A 46 -12.06 -1.95 13.03
CA PRO A 46 -11.19 -2.86 12.28
C PRO A 46 -11.85 -3.64 11.14
N ASN A 47 -13.18 -3.75 11.13
CA ASN A 47 -13.94 -4.45 10.08
C ASN A 47 -14.11 -3.63 8.80
N ARG A 48 -13.72 -2.35 8.78
CA ARG A 48 -13.78 -1.46 7.61
C ARG A 48 -12.41 -0.87 7.26
N PRO A 49 -11.41 -1.71 6.91
CA PRO A 49 -10.07 -1.23 6.55
C PRO A 49 -10.09 -0.36 5.29
N ASP A 50 -11.13 -0.46 4.47
CA ASP A 50 -11.39 0.40 3.31
C ASP A 50 -11.63 1.87 3.70
N MET A 51 -12.00 2.17 4.95
CA MET A 51 -12.22 3.54 5.44
C MET A 51 -10.97 4.13 6.15
N LEU A 52 -9.82 3.44 6.14
CA LEU A 52 -8.60 3.91 6.81
C LEU A 52 -7.84 5.00 6.04
N SER A 53 -8.29 5.34 4.84
CA SER A 53 -7.80 6.44 4.01
C SER A 53 -8.84 7.55 3.89
N VAL A 54 -8.40 8.75 3.53
CA VAL A 54 -9.31 9.89 3.29
C VAL A 54 -10.24 9.58 2.11
N GLU A 55 -9.71 8.92 1.09
CA GLU A 55 -10.41 8.55 -0.14
C GLU A 55 -11.50 7.52 0.14
N GLY A 56 -11.15 6.46 0.86
CA GLY A 56 -12.10 5.41 1.21
C GLY A 56 -13.17 5.88 2.20
N PHE A 57 -12.81 6.74 3.15
CA PHE A 57 -13.78 7.38 4.03
C PHE A 57 -14.73 8.32 3.27
N ALA A 58 -14.20 9.13 2.35
CA ALA A 58 -15.03 9.99 1.48
C ALA A 58 -15.95 9.18 0.59
N ARG A 59 -15.47 8.08 -0.02
CA ARG A 59 -16.29 7.15 -0.81
C ARG A 59 -17.43 6.55 0.01
N ALA A 60 -17.17 6.11 1.23
CA ALA A 60 -18.20 5.60 2.13
C ALA A 60 -19.24 6.68 2.50
N LEU A 61 -18.80 7.89 2.80
CA LEU A 61 -19.72 8.98 3.14
C LEU A 61 -20.55 9.43 1.93
N LYS A 62 -19.97 9.52 0.72
CA LYS A 62 -20.72 9.86 -0.50
C LYS A 62 -21.89 8.91 -0.74
N GLY A 63 -21.67 7.62 -0.54
CA GLY A 63 -22.74 6.61 -0.61
C GLY A 63 -23.81 6.79 0.46
N PHE A 64 -23.41 7.13 1.68
CA PHE A 64 -24.34 7.35 2.80
C PHE A 64 -25.13 8.66 2.70
N LEU A 65 -24.56 9.68 2.06
CA LEU A 65 -25.20 10.99 1.84
C LEU A 65 -26.02 11.04 0.56
N ASP A 66 -26.20 9.93 -0.15
CA ASP A 66 -26.88 9.83 -1.44
C ASP A 66 -26.27 10.72 -2.54
N ILE A 67 -24.97 11.04 -2.45
CA ILE A 67 -24.24 11.85 -3.44
C ILE A 67 -23.88 10.98 -4.64
N GLU A 68 -23.27 9.83 -4.37
CA GLU A 68 -22.92 8.82 -5.37
C GLU A 68 -23.42 7.47 -4.87
N THR A 69 -24.45 6.95 -5.52
CA THR A 69 -25.11 5.70 -5.13
C THR A 69 -24.80 4.57 -6.10
N GLY A 70 -24.96 3.33 -5.63
CA GLY A 70 -24.65 2.13 -6.42
C GLY A 70 -23.21 1.63 -6.23
N LEU A 71 -22.83 0.62 -7.01
CA LEU A 71 -21.48 0.06 -6.99
C LEU A 71 -20.56 0.94 -7.84
N VAL A 72 -19.42 1.35 -7.25
CA VAL A 72 -18.35 2.02 -8.01
C VAL A 72 -17.67 0.97 -8.88
N GLU A 73 -17.65 1.21 -10.19
CA GLU A 73 -16.96 0.35 -11.15
C GLU A 73 -15.54 0.86 -11.39
N TYR A 74 -14.54 0.01 -11.09
CA TYR A 74 -13.15 0.29 -11.39
C TYR A 74 -12.73 -0.44 -12.66
N LYS A 75 -12.37 0.33 -13.69
CA LYS A 75 -11.84 -0.26 -14.93
C LYS A 75 -10.41 -0.72 -14.72
N ILE A 76 -10.17 -1.99 -15.01
CA ILE A 76 -8.83 -2.60 -14.95
C ILE A 76 -8.34 -2.76 -16.39
N HIS A 77 -7.20 -2.14 -16.68
CA HIS A 77 -6.51 -2.24 -17.96
C HIS A 77 -5.50 -3.38 -17.92
N ASP A 78 -5.12 -3.90 -19.08
CA ASP A 78 -4.01 -4.85 -19.18
C ASP A 78 -2.69 -4.08 -19.25
N SER A 79 -1.74 -4.40 -18.38
CA SER A 79 -0.39 -3.81 -18.43
C SER A 79 0.54 -4.53 -19.41
N GLY A 80 0.27 -5.80 -19.74
CA GLY A 80 1.23 -6.71 -20.37
C GLY A 80 2.41 -7.09 -19.47
N ALA A 81 2.44 -6.63 -18.21
CA ALA A 81 3.48 -6.96 -17.25
C ALA A 81 3.18 -8.30 -16.57
N VAL A 82 4.25 -9.02 -16.22
CA VAL A 82 4.19 -10.29 -15.51
C VAL A 82 5.08 -10.21 -14.26
N LEU A 83 4.65 -10.85 -13.18
CA LEU A 83 5.46 -11.17 -12.02
C LEU A 83 5.55 -12.70 -11.88
N PHE A 84 6.79 -13.21 -11.87
CA PHE A 84 7.08 -14.61 -11.63
C PHE A 84 7.19 -14.87 -10.13
N VAL A 85 6.44 -15.84 -9.63
CA VAL A 85 6.49 -16.33 -8.25
C VAL A 85 7.27 -17.63 -8.23
N ASP A 86 8.42 -17.62 -7.58
CA ASP A 86 9.28 -18.78 -7.43
C ASP A 86 8.82 -19.64 -6.23
N GLY A 87 8.76 -20.96 -6.39
CA GLY A 87 8.37 -21.88 -5.31
C GLY A 87 9.15 -21.74 -3.99
N SER A 88 10.35 -21.14 -4.01
CA SER A 88 11.14 -20.89 -2.79
C SER A 88 10.44 -20.01 -1.74
N VAL A 89 9.41 -19.24 -2.10
CA VAL A 89 8.65 -18.41 -1.14
C VAL A 89 7.58 -19.19 -0.37
N GLU A 90 7.25 -20.42 -0.78
CA GLU A 90 6.11 -21.18 -0.24
C GLU A 90 6.23 -21.39 1.28
N ASP A 91 7.42 -21.76 1.74
CA ASP A 91 7.68 -22.05 3.15
C ASP A 91 7.88 -20.80 4.02
N VAL A 92 8.05 -19.62 3.42
CA VAL A 92 8.39 -18.37 4.15
C VAL A 92 7.24 -17.36 4.10
N ARG A 93 6.78 -17.02 2.89
CA ARG A 93 5.76 -16.00 2.63
C ARG A 93 5.07 -16.27 1.28
N PRO A 94 4.09 -17.19 1.24
CA PRO A 94 3.63 -17.83 0.00
C PRO A 94 2.80 -16.94 -0.94
N TYR A 95 2.17 -15.87 -0.45
CA TYR A 95 1.21 -15.12 -1.24
C TYR A 95 1.72 -13.74 -1.64
N ILE A 96 1.51 -13.39 -2.90
CA ILE A 96 1.71 -12.06 -3.45
C ILE A 96 0.52 -11.66 -4.33
N ALA A 97 0.14 -10.40 -4.29
CA ALA A 97 -0.72 -9.76 -5.27
C ALA A 97 -0.10 -8.41 -5.66
N CYS A 98 -0.21 -8.02 -6.93
CA CYS A 98 0.36 -6.76 -7.39
C CYS A 98 -0.49 -6.09 -8.47
N GLY A 99 -0.23 -4.81 -8.69
CA GLY A 99 -0.88 -3.99 -9.71
C GLY A 99 -0.01 -2.81 -10.07
N ILE A 100 -0.27 -2.23 -11.25
CA ILE A 100 0.36 -0.98 -11.68
C ILE A 100 -0.71 0.11 -11.68
N ILE A 101 -0.39 1.29 -11.15
CA ILE A 101 -1.24 2.47 -11.30
C ILE A 101 -0.50 3.49 -12.17
N LYS A 102 -1.16 4.03 -13.19
CA LYS A 102 -0.58 5.07 -14.05
C LYS A 102 -1.30 6.40 -13.91
N GLY A 103 -0.59 7.48 -14.21
CA GLY A 103 -1.15 8.83 -14.27
C GLY A 103 -1.50 9.43 -12.91
N VAL A 104 -0.85 8.97 -11.83
CA VAL A 104 -1.07 9.49 -10.48
C VAL A 104 -0.62 10.95 -10.41
N LYS A 105 -1.37 11.76 -9.68
CA LYS A 105 -1.05 13.17 -9.43
C LYS A 105 -0.94 13.37 -7.92
N PHE A 106 0.28 13.25 -7.41
CA PHE A 106 0.54 13.54 -6.02
C PHE A 106 0.65 15.05 -5.76
N ASP A 107 -0.07 15.48 -4.74
CA ASP A 107 0.24 16.64 -3.92
C ASP A 107 0.77 16.13 -2.55
N GLU A 108 1.24 17.04 -1.69
CA GLU A 108 1.75 16.64 -0.36
C GLU A 108 0.72 15.83 0.45
N GLY A 109 -0.55 16.22 0.39
CA GLY A 109 -1.61 15.58 1.17
C GLY A 109 -1.96 14.17 0.70
N SER A 110 -1.96 13.92 -0.60
CA SER A 110 -2.27 12.61 -1.20
C SER A 110 -1.11 11.63 -1.05
N LEU A 111 0.14 12.10 -1.12
CA LEU A 111 1.29 11.26 -0.80
C LEU A 111 1.27 10.85 0.68
N VAL A 112 1.03 11.79 1.59
CA VAL A 112 0.87 11.49 3.02
C VAL A 112 -0.29 10.53 3.26
N SER A 113 -1.45 10.75 2.63
CA SER A 113 -2.61 9.85 2.73
C SER A 113 -2.29 8.41 2.31
N LEU A 114 -1.51 8.23 1.23
CA LEU A 114 -1.08 6.92 0.76
C LEU A 114 -0.14 6.23 1.75
N MET A 115 0.85 6.94 2.28
CA MET A 115 1.78 6.40 3.28
C MET A 115 1.06 6.05 4.59
N ASP A 116 0.16 6.92 5.04
CA ASP A 116 -0.71 6.69 6.20
C ASP A 116 -1.58 5.44 6.02
N LEU A 117 -2.21 5.28 4.85
CA LEU A 117 -3.02 4.09 4.55
C LEU A 117 -2.16 2.83 4.60
N GLN A 118 -0.96 2.88 4.00
CA GLN A 118 -0.02 1.76 4.01
C GLN A 118 0.35 1.37 5.45
N GLU A 119 0.73 2.33 6.29
CA GLU A 119 1.11 2.09 7.69
C GLU A 119 -0.07 1.56 8.52
N LYS A 120 -1.26 2.16 8.39
CA LYS A 120 -2.47 1.69 9.09
C LYS A 120 -2.83 0.26 8.69
N LEU A 121 -2.74 -0.09 7.41
CA LEU A 121 -2.99 -1.44 6.92
C LEU A 121 -1.92 -2.43 7.42
N HIS A 122 -0.64 -2.03 7.47
CA HIS A 122 0.43 -2.87 8.04
C HIS A 122 0.15 -3.23 9.50
N VAL A 123 -0.25 -2.26 10.32
CA VAL A 123 -0.53 -2.45 11.75
C VAL A 123 -1.79 -3.29 11.96
N THR A 124 -2.89 -2.90 11.33
CA THR A 124 -4.21 -3.50 11.58
C THR A 124 -4.42 -4.80 10.78
N HIS A 125 -4.78 -4.68 9.51
CA HIS A 125 -5.07 -5.80 8.61
C HIS A 125 -3.87 -6.75 8.45
N GLY A 126 -2.66 -6.19 8.45
CA GLY A 126 -1.39 -6.88 8.34
C GLY A 126 -0.84 -7.46 9.64
N ARG A 127 -1.44 -7.20 10.81
CA ARG A 127 -0.97 -7.64 12.13
C ARG A 127 0.52 -7.35 12.34
N ASN A 128 0.88 -6.06 12.27
CA ASN A 128 2.27 -5.59 12.27
C ASN A 128 3.11 -6.31 11.20
N ARG A 129 2.63 -6.27 9.96
CA ARG A 129 3.24 -6.85 8.76
C ARG A 129 3.36 -8.37 8.69
N LYS A 130 3.17 -9.08 9.80
CA LYS A 130 3.22 -10.55 9.86
C LYS A 130 2.28 -11.20 8.85
N LYS A 131 1.04 -10.71 8.77
CA LYS A 131 -0.02 -11.22 7.88
C LYS A 131 0.08 -10.64 6.47
N VAL A 132 0.30 -9.33 6.36
CA VAL A 132 0.30 -8.57 5.08
C VAL A 132 1.33 -7.47 5.15
N ALA A 133 2.16 -7.34 4.11
CA ALA A 133 3.07 -6.22 3.91
C ALA A 133 2.86 -5.67 2.51
N ILE A 134 2.78 -4.35 2.42
CA ILE A 134 2.51 -3.59 1.19
C ILE A 134 3.78 -2.83 0.86
N GLY A 135 4.25 -2.94 -0.38
CA GLY A 135 5.22 -2.05 -0.97
C GLY A 135 4.56 -1.17 -2.02
N VAL A 136 5.12 0.02 -2.19
CA VAL A 136 4.71 0.99 -3.21
C VAL A 136 6.01 1.52 -3.78
N HIS A 137 6.14 1.39 -5.10
CA HIS A 137 7.35 1.66 -5.83
C HIS A 137 7.08 2.71 -6.90
N ASP A 138 7.91 3.75 -6.95
CA ASP A 138 7.98 4.61 -8.12
C ASP A 138 8.45 3.76 -9.31
N MET A 139 7.65 3.70 -10.37
CA MET A 139 7.98 2.98 -11.60
C MET A 139 8.51 3.90 -12.69
N ASN A 140 8.10 5.17 -12.68
CA ASN A 140 8.43 6.14 -13.72
C ASN A 140 9.88 6.63 -13.58
N ASN A 141 10.26 7.12 -12.40
CA ASN A 141 11.55 7.75 -12.16
C ASN A 141 12.66 6.72 -11.89
N SER A 142 12.32 5.57 -11.30
CA SER A 142 13.28 4.50 -11.00
C SER A 142 13.71 3.70 -12.24
N GLY A 143 12.88 3.73 -13.30
CA GLY A 143 13.07 2.94 -14.50
C GLY A 143 12.97 1.43 -14.26
N ILE A 144 12.36 0.96 -13.17
CA ILE A 144 12.06 -0.47 -12.98
C ILE A 144 11.12 -0.96 -14.06
N LYS A 145 11.32 -2.21 -14.50
CA LYS A 145 10.54 -2.77 -15.60
C LYS A 145 10.25 -4.26 -15.40
N PRO A 146 9.08 -4.72 -15.86
CA PRO A 146 8.75 -6.13 -15.87
C PRO A 146 9.62 -6.91 -16.88
N PRO A 147 9.70 -8.25 -16.79
CA PRO A 147 9.04 -9.05 -15.77
C PRO A 147 9.65 -8.86 -14.38
N PHE A 148 8.79 -8.87 -13.35
CA PHE A 148 9.21 -8.87 -11.96
C PHE A 148 9.39 -10.30 -11.45
N LYS A 149 10.14 -10.48 -10.38
CA LYS A 149 10.33 -11.79 -9.74
C LYS A 149 10.12 -11.68 -8.23
N TYR A 150 9.42 -12.64 -7.66
CA TYR A 150 9.27 -12.84 -6.23
C TYR A 150 9.85 -14.19 -5.84
N LEU A 151 10.95 -14.17 -5.08
CA LEU A 151 11.71 -15.38 -4.71
C LEU A 151 12.25 -15.28 -3.28
N ALA A 152 12.67 -16.41 -2.70
CA ALA A 152 13.35 -16.44 -1.40
C ALA A 152 14.86 -16.71 -1.55
N ALA A 153 15.67 -15.71 -1.20
CA ALA A 153 17.12 -15.75 -1.30
C ALA A 153 17.79 -15.98 0.05
N ARG A 154 19.03 -16.48 0.05
CA ARG A 154 19.82 -16.47 1.28
C ARG A 154 20.18 -15.02 1.63
N PRO A 155 20.12 -14.63 2.91
CA PRO A 155 20.33 -13.24 3.31
C PRO A 155 21.67 -12.61 2.87
N GLU A 156 22.71 -13.43 2.70
CA GLU A 156 24.05 -13.00 2.30
C GLU A 156 24.25 -12.88 0.79
N ASP A 157 23.35 -13.43 -0.03
CA ASP A 157 23.50 -13.51 -1.49
C ASP A 157 22.98 -12.25 -2.20
N ILE A 158 22.16 -11.44 -1.53
CA ILE A 158 21.51 -10.26 -2.11
C ILE A 158 21.83 -9.02 -1.29
N SER A 159 22.21 -7.96 -1.99
CA SER A 159 22.45 -6.64 -1.44
C SER A 159 21.69 -5.57 -2.22
N PHE A 160 21.30 -4.52 -1.52
CA PHE A 160 20.75 -3.31 -2.12
C PHE A 160 20.86 -2.14 -1.14
N VAL A 161 20.60 -0.93 -1.61
CA VAL A 161 20.49 0.26 -0.75
C VAL A 161 19.05 0.33 -0.20
N PRO A 162 18.82 0.06 1.10
CA PRO A 162 17.49 0.16 1.68
C PRO A 162 17.04 1.62 1.78
N LEU A 163 15.73 1.83 1.79
CA LEU A 163 15.12 3.16 1.94
C LEU A 163 15.72 3.91 3.14
N ASP A 164 15.98 5.20 2.96
CA ASP A 164 16.56 6.10 3.99
C ASP A 164 18.01 5.75 4.38
N MET A 165 18.72 4.97 3.55
CA MET A 165 20.16 4.76 3.65
C MET A 165 20.87 5.12 2.34
N SER A 166 22.21 5.25 2.41
CA SER A 166 23.07 5.54 1.26
C SER A 166 24.07 4.42 0.95
N GLU A 167 24.17 3.43 1.84
CA GLU A 167 25.11 2.31 1.71
C GLU A 167 24.37 1.05 1.27
N GLU A 168 25.00 0.30 0.38
CA GLU A 168 24.52 -1.02 -0.02
C GLU A 168 24.78 -2.01 1.13
N LEU A 169 23.73 -2.73 1.52
CA LEU A 169 23.75 -3.70 2.60
C LEU A 169 23.13 -5.01 2.13
N ASN A 170 23.66 -6.13 2.60
CA ASN A 170 22.96 -7.41 2.42
C ASN A 170 21.77 -7.54 3.39
N LEU A 171 20.92 -8.55 3.18
CA LEU A 171 19.69 -8.69 3.98
C LEU A 171 19.99 -8.95 5.47
N THR A 172 21.05 -9.70 5.79
CA THR A 172 21.51 -9.92 7.17
C THR A 172 21.90 -8.60 7.86
N GLU A 173 22.59 -7.71 7.14
CA GLU A 173 22.96 -6.40 7.65
C GLU A 173 21.75 -5.49 7.81
N ILE A 174 20.81 -5.51 6.86
CA ILE A 174 19.57 -4.75 6.94
C ILE A 174 18.80 -5.14 8.21
N LEU A 175 18.63 -6.43 8.48
CA LEU A 175 17.96 -6.94 9.69
C LEU A 175 18.63 -6.50 11.01
N ARG A 176 19.93 -6.16 10.99
CA ARG A 176 20.69 -5.75 12.18
C ARG A 176 20.89 -4.24 12.32
N LYS A 177 20.97 -3.51 11.21
CA LYS A 177 21.37 -2.10 11.18
C LYS A 177 20.21 -1.16 10.86
N HIS A 178 19.33 -1.54 9.93
CA HIS A 178 18.25 -0.67 9.50
C HIS A 178 17.14 -0.61 10.57
N PRO A 179 16.58 0.56 10.92
CA PRO A 179 15.55 0.67 11.95
C PRO A 179 14.36 -0.28 11.75
N LYS A 180 13.82 -0.34 10.52
CA LYS A 180 12.75 -1.30 10.16
C LYS A 180 13.22 -2.75 10.11
N GLY A 181 14.51 -2.96 9.82
CA GLY A 181 15.13 -4.29 9.88
C GLY A 181 15.08 -4.84 11.30
N VAL A 182 15.56 -4.06 12.26
CA VAL A 182 15.55 -4.42 13.68
C VAL A 182 14.12 -4.57 14.21
N GLU A 183 13.23 -3.65 13.85
CA GLU A 183 11.83 -3.68 14.28
C GLU A 183 11.09 -4.95 13.83
N PHE A 184 11.27 -5.35 12.56
CA PHE A 184 10.49 -6.43 11.93
C PHE A 184 11.26 -7.75 11.74
N ALA A 185 12.51 -7.86 12.20
CA ALA A 185 13.32 -9.07 12.07
C ALA A 185 12.61 -10.33 12.61
N HIS A 186 11.86 -10.18 13.70
CA HIS A 186 11.09 -11.25 14.33
C HIS A 186 10.05 -11.91 13.40
N VAL A 187 9.64 -11.24 12.32
CA VAL A 187 8.70 -11.81 11.34
C VAL A 187 9.36 -12.90 10.49
N LEU A 188 10.68 -12.82 10.32
CA LEU A 188 11.49 -13.76 9.55
C LEU A 188 12.34 -14.69 10.42
N GLU A 189 12.13 -14.67 11.74
CA GLU A 189 12.87 -15.51 12.67
C GLU A 189 12.57 -17.00 12.41
N GLY A 190 13.63 -17.81 12.28
CA GLY A 190 13.53 -19.24 12.00
C GLY A 190 13.54 -19.62 10.52
N PHE A 191 13.63 -18.66 9.60
CA PHE A 191 13.81 -18.93 8.17
C PHE A 191 15.26 -18.70 7.71
N ASP A 192 15.79 -19.64 6.93
CA ASP A 192 17.13 -19.54 6.33
C ASP A 192 17.13 -18.71 5.03
N ARG A 193 15.95 -18.31 4.55
CA ARG A 193 15.74 -17.55 3.32
C ARG A 193 14.79 -16.39 3.57
N CYS A 194 15.02 -15.32 2.81
CA CYS A 194 14.32 -14.06 2.90
C CYS A 194 13.63 -13.76 1.57
N PRO A 195 12.33 -13.40 1.58
CA PRO A 195 11.63 -13.09 0.35
C PRO A 195 12.11 -11.75 -0.20
N VAL A 196 12.32 -11.66 -1.50
CA VAL A 196 12.79 -10.46 -2.20
C VAL A 196 12.02 -10.27 -3.49
N ILE A 197 11.92 -9.02 -3.94
CA ILE A 197 11.29 -8.68 -5.21
C ILE A 197 12.30 -7.98 -6.09
N LEU A 198 12.42 -8.45 -7.34
CA LEU A 198 13.38 -8.00 -8.33
C LEU A 198 12.67 -7.55 -9.61
N ASP A 199 13.31 -6.68 -10.37
CA ASP A 199 12.91 -6.36 -11.73
C ASP A 199 13.64 -7.21 -12.79
N ALA A 200 13.40 -6.90 -14.07
CA ALA A 200 14.02 -7.60 -15.18
C ALA A 200 15.55 -7.45 -15.28
N GLU A 201 16.13 -6.49 -14.56
CA GLU A 201 17.58 -6.25 -14.47
C GLU A 201 18.18 -6.80 -13.16
N GLU A 202 17.43 -7.65 -12.44
CA GLU A 202 17.81 -8.21 -11.13
C GLU A 202 18.04 -7.14 -10.05
N ARG A 203 17.47 -5.93 -10.22
CA ARG A 203 17.55 -4.87 -9.21
C ARG A 203 16.49 -5.09 -8.14
N VAL A 204 16.87 -4.95 -6.88
CA VAL A 204 15.96 -5.16 -5.74
C VAL A 204 14.98 -4.00 -5.60
N LEU A 205 13.69 -4.32 -5.66
CA LEU A 205 12.58 -3.42 -5.38
C LEU A 205 12.32 -3.36 -3.87
N SER A 206 12.17 -4.52 -3.25
CA SER A 206 11.89 -4.64 -1.82
C SER A 206 12.41 -5.94 -1.23
N PHE A 207 12.60 -5.92 0.09
CA PHE A 207 12.80 -7.07 0.95
C PHE A 207 11.58 -7.19 1.88
N PRO A 208 10.49 -7.85 1.44
CA PRO A 208 9.33 -8.03 2.29
C PRO A 208 9.60 -8.90 3.52
N PRO A 209 8.87 -8.71 4.64
CA PRO A 209 8.02 -7.57 4.97
C PRO A 209 8.80 -6.38 5.59
N ILE A 210 10.11 -6.31 5.36
CA ILE A 210 11.04 -5.47 6.10
C ILE A 210 11.11 -4.04 5.54
N ILE A 211 11.59 -3.86 4.31
CA ILE A 211 11.88 -2.53 3.76
C ILE A 211 11.91 -2.52 2.23
N ASN A 212 11.63 -1.37 1.63
CA ASN A 212 11.78 -1.12 0.20
C ASN A 212 13.21 -0.64 -0.12
N GLY A 213 13.60 -0.71 -1.38
CA GLY A 213 14.85 -0.14 -1.87
C GLY A 213 14.74 1.36 -2.13
N GLU A 214 15.82 2.09 -1.85
CA GLU A 214 15.96 3.53 -2.15
C GLU A 214 15.71 3.83 -3.63
N LEU A 215 16.10 2.88 -4.51
CA LEU A 215 15.90 2.92 -5.96
C LEU A 215 14.47 3.29 -6.37
N THR A 216 13.48 2.85 -5.59
CA THR A 216 12.05 2.92 -5.95
C THR A 216 11.26 3.87 -5.05
N ARG A 217 11.95 4.78 -4.36
CA ARG A 217 11.32 5.77 -3.49
C ARG A 217 10.25 6.56 -4.23
N VAL A 218 9.05 6.57 -3.66
CA VAL A 218 7.94 7.41 -4.11
C VAL A 218 8.15 8.84 -3.63
N THR A 219 7.95 9.80 -4.54
CA THR A 219 8.03 11.23 -4.27
C THR A 219 6.79 11.94 -4.83
N GLY A 220 6.67 13.26 -4.62
CA GLY A 220 5.59 14.05 -5.23
C GLY A 220 5.61 14.06 -6.77
N ASP A 221 6.76 13.77 -7.38
CA ASP A 221 6.92 13.73 -8.83
C ASP A 221 6.54 12.39 -9.45
N THR A 222 6.33 11.35 -8.63
CA THR A 222 5.95 10.02 -9.10
C THR A 222 4.62 10.05 -9.87
N LYS A 223 4.61 9.46 -11.07
CA LYS A 223 3.41 9.37 -11.94
C LYS A 223 2.88 7.97 -12.15
N ASP A 224 3.76 6.98 -12.07
CA ASP A 224 3.42 5.59 -12.26
C ASP A 224 3.95 4.80 -11.07
N LEU A 225 3.11 3.90 -10.55
CA LEU A 225 3.39 3.10 -9.36
C LEU A 225 3.33 1.63 -9.71
N PHE A 226 4.29 0.87 -9.20
CA PHE A 226 4.13 -0.57 -9.00
C PHE A 226 3.79 -0.81 -7.53
N ILE A 227 2.70 -1.52 -7.27
CA ILE A 227 2.23 -1.85 -5.92
C ILE A 227 2.23 -3.35 -5.79
N GLU A 228 2.88 -3.84 -4.76
CA GLU A 228 2.85 -5.23 -4.37
C GLU A 228 2.39 -5.41 -2.93
N VAL A 229 1.77 -6.55 -2.68
CA VAL A 229 1.31 -6.95 -1.36
C VAL A 229 1.72 -8.39 -1.16
N THR A 230 2.50 -8.67 -0.12
CA THR A 230 2.94 -10.03 0.23
C THR A 230 2.39 -10.45 1.58
N GLY A 231 2.21 -11.75 1.80
CA GLY A 231 1.63 -12.23 3.05
C GLY A 231 1.52 -13.73 3.18
N ASN A 232 0.96 -14.12 4.33
CA ASN A 232 0.70 -15.51 4.71
C ASN A 232 -0.79 -15.87 4.62
N ASP A 233 -1.62 -14.94 4.17
CA ASP A 233 -3.07 -15.12 3.97
C ASP A 233 -3.47 -14.47 2.65
N LYS A 234 -3.82 -15.31 1.67
CA LYS A 234 -4.16 -14.89 0.31
C LYS A 234 -5.27 -13.85 0.27
N ARG A 235 -6.36 -14.08 1.00
CA ARG A 235 -7.51 -13.17 1.02
C ARG A 235 -7.12 -11.82 1.59
N ALA A 236 -6.33 -11.80 2.66
CA ALA A 236 -5.88 -10.55 3.26
C ALA A 236 -4.95 -9.78 2.31
N VAL A 237 -4.07 -10.48 1.59
CA VAL A 237 -3.19 -9.88 0.57
C VAL A 237 -4.02 -9.23 -0.55
N GLU A 238 -4.96 -9.96 -1.15
CA GLU A 238 -5.82 -9.45 -2.22
C GLU A 238 -6.68 -8.27 -1.75
N GLN A 239 -7.26 -8.35 -0.55
CA GLN A 239 -8.03 -7.25 0.03
C GLN A 239 -7.20 -5.98 0.25
N ALA A 240 -5.97 -6.12 0.75
CA ALA A 240 -5.10 -4.96 0.95
C ALA A 240 -4.71 -4.32 -0.39
N LEU A 241 -4.40 -5.12 -1.42
CA LEU A 241 -4.14 -4.58 -2.75
C LEU A 241 -5.36 -3.79 -3.25
N ASN A 242 -6.55 -4.38 -3.18
CA ASN A 242 -7.80 -3.74 -3.62
C ASN A 242 -8.04 -2.39 -2.91
N ILE A 243 -7.82 -2.33 -1.59
CA ILE A 243 -7.99 -1.07 -0.82
C ILE A 243 -7.02 0.01 -1.30
N VAL A 244 -5.74 -0.35 -1.50
CA VAL A 244 -4.71 0.60 -1.93
C VAL A 244 -4.99 1.10 -3.35
N VAL A 245 -5.21 0.19 -4.32
CA VAL A 245 -5.42 0.57 -5.72
C VAL A 245 -6.70 1.37 -5.91
N THR A 246 -7.79 1.05 -5.20
CA THR A 246 -9.04 1.81 -5.28
C THR A 246 -8.92 3.18 -4.63
N SER A 247 -8.17 3.32 -3.53
CA SER A 247 -7.91 4.62 -2.92
C SER A 247 -7.13 5.55 -3.87
N ILE A 248 -6.17 5.02 -4.62
CA ILE A 248 -5.42 5.82 -5.61
C ILE A 248 -6.29 6.11 -6.83
N ALA A 249 -7.13 5.17 -7.25
CA ALA A 249 -8.06 5.35 -8.36
C ALA A 249 -9.11 6.42 -8.09
N ASP A 250 -9.56 6.58 -6.84
CA ASP A 250 -10.46 7.67 -6.43
C ASP A 250 -9.83 9.06 -6.65
N ARG A 251 -8.50 9.15 -6.79
CA ARG A 251 -7.75 10.36 -7.16
C ARG A 251 -7.40 10.44 -8.65
N GLY A 252 -8.01 9.59 -9.47
CA GLY A 252 -7.84 9.57 -10.92
C GLY A 252 -6.67 8.72 -11.42
N GLY A 253 -6.05 7.88 -10.57
CA GLY A 253 -5.10 6.88 -11.02
C GLY A 253 -5.76 5.77 -11.84
N GLU A 254 -5.15 5.37 -12.95
CA GLU A 254 -5.66 4.28 -13.78
C GLU A 254 -5.08 2.94 -13.34
N ILE A 255 -5.93 1.94 -13.10
CA ILE A 255 -5.52 0.62 -12.62
C ILE A 255 -5.15 -0.28 -13.80
N TYR A 256 -3.97 -0.88 -13.74
CA TYR A 256 -3.49 -1.88 -14.67
C TYR A 256 -3.18 -3.20 -13.94
N GLY A 257 -3.77 -4.30 -14.39
CA GLY A 257 -3.52 -5.64 -13.86
C GLY A 257 -2.14 -6.15 -14.27
N VAL A 258 -1.52 -6.95 -13.40
CA VAL A 258 -0.24 -7.62 -13.64
C VAL A 258 -0.48 -9.14 -13.60
N GLY A 259 0.00 -9.86 -14.61
CA GLY A 259 -0.10 -11.32 -14.66
C GLY A 259 0.79 -11.96 -13.59
N LEU A 260 0.26 -12.96 -12.88
CA LEU A 260 1.04 -13.78 -11.96
C LEU A 260 1.31 -15.14 -12.59
N GLU A 261 2.58 -15.51 -12.69
CA GLU A 261 3.03 -16.82 -13.18
C GLU A 261 3.82 -17.53 -12.09
N HIS A 262 3.49 -18.80 -11.83
CA HIS A 262 4.13 -19.61 -10.81
C HIS A 262 5.10 -20.60 -11.46
N ASN A 263 6.36 -20.60 -11.00
CA ASN A 263 7.42 -21.49 -11.46
C ASN A 263 7.81 -22.53 -10.41
#